data_AF-A0A6L9L4F8-F1
#
_entry.id   AF-A0A6L9L4F8-F1
#
_cell.length_a   1.000
_cell.length_b   1.000
_cell.length_c   1.000
_cell.angle_alpha   90.00
_cell.angle_beta   90.00
_cell.angle_gamma   90.00
#
_symmetry.space_group_name_H-M   'P 1'
#
loop_
_entity.id
_entity.type
_entity.pdbx_description
1 polymer ?
#
loop_
_entity_poly.entity_id
_entity_poly.type
_entity_poly.pdbx_seq_one_letter_code
_entity_poly.pdbx_strand_id
1 'polypeptide(L)' 'MYTINLAYKLRNTSFKINAVCPGWTQTDFTGYQGTSIARQAGQRITKYALIDQATPSGQFFGEEYFPDPTTCPW' A
#
# COMPACT_ATOMS: atom_id res chain seq x y z
N MET A 1 2.04 -11.34 -11.20
CA MET A 1 2.05 -9.98 -10.59
C MET A 1 3.47 -9.47 -10.40
N TYR A 2 3.77 -8.24 -10.83
CA TYR A 2 5.14 -7.67 -10.78
C TYR A 2 5.66 -7.50 -9.34
N THR A 3 4.83 -6.99 -8.42
CA THR A 3 5.20 -6.78 -7.01
C THR A 3 5.67 -8.05 -6.32
N ILE A 4 4.93 -9.16 -6.47
CA ILE A 4 5.30 -10.47 -5.89
C ILE A 4 6.63 -10.98 -6.46
N ASN A 5 6.82 -10.87 -7.79
CA ASN A 5 8.07 -11.29 -8.42
C ASN A 5 9.27 -10.48 -7.94
N LEU A 6 9.11 -9.16 -7.81
CA LEU A 6 10.17 -8.27 -7.32
C LEU A 6 10.47 -8.53 -5.84
N ALA A 7 9.44 -8.71 -5.01
CA ALA A 7 9.57 -9.11 -3.61
C ALA A 7 10.36 -10.42 -3.46
N TYR A 8 10.04 -11.43 -4.26
CA TYR A 8 10.77 -12.71 -4.26
C TYR A 8 12.22 -12.54 -4.71
N LYS A 9 12.48 -11.75 -5.76
CA LYS A 9 13.84 -11.51 -6.29
C LYS A 9 14.74 -10.80 -5.27
N LEU A 10 14.18 -9.87 -4.50
CA LEU A 10 14.93 -9.05 -3.53
C LEU A 10 14.86 -9.57 -2.08
N ARG A 11 14.29 -10.75 -1.84
CA ARG A 11 14.03 -11.30 -0.49
C ARG A 11 15.26 -11.42 0.42
N ASN A 12 16.46 -11.51 -0.16
CA ASN A 12 17.74 -11.62 0.58
C ASN A 12 18.44 -10.26 0.74
N THR A 13 17.71 -9.15 0.56
CA THR A 13 18.19 -7.77 0.73
C THR A 13 17.36 -7.07 1.81
N SER A 14 17.73 -5.84 2.16
CA SER A 14 16.93 -4.98 3.05
C SER A 14 15.70 -4.37 2.38
N PHE A 15 15.46 -4.58 1.09
CA PHE A 15 14.29 -4.01 0.41
C PHE A 15 13.00 -4.75 0.78
N LYS A 16 11.98 -3.97 1.16
CA LYS A 16 10.59 -4.42 1.30
C LYS A 16 9.77 -3.94 0.11
N ILE A 17 9.02 -4.85 -0.50
CA ILE A 17 8.30 -4.60 -1.75
C ILE A 17 6.84 -4.96 -1.55
N ASN A 18 5.96 -3.96 -1.52
CA ASN A 18 4.53 -4.14 -1.29
C ASN A 18 3.72 -3.25 -2.25
N ALA A 19 2.46 -3.59 -2.48
CA ALA A 19 1.49 -2.71 -3.14
C ALA A 19 0.61 -2.04 -2.07
N VAL A 20 0.22 -0.79 -2.29
CA VAL A 20 -0.59 -0.03 -1.32
C VAL A 20 -1.67 0.72 -2.09
N CYS A 21 -2.92 0.52 -1.70
CA CYS A 21 -4.05 1.32 -2.17
C CYS A 21 -4.14 2.60 -1.32
N PRO A 22 -4.08 3.79 -1.91
CA PRO A 22 -4.27 5.05 -1.18
C PRO A 22 -5.73 5.26 -0.73
N GLY A 23 -6.67 4.47 -1.25
CA GLY A 23 -8.11 4.66 -1.12
C GLY A 23 -8.70 5.51 -2.24
N TRP A 24 -10.02 5.67 -2.26
CA TRP A 24 -10.73 6.54 -3.19
C TRP A 24 -10.51 8.00 -2.79
N THR A 25 -9.49 8.59 -3.43
CA THR A 25 -8.88 9.85 -3.00
C THR A 25 -9.28 11.00 -3.89
N GLN A 26 -9.80 12.09 -3.32
CA GLN A 26 -10.18 13.32 -4.01
C GLN A 26 -8.96 14.02 -4.64
N THR A 27 -8.69 13.72 -5.91
CA THR A 27 -7.60 14.27 -6.72
C THR A 27 -8.12 14.60 -8.12
N ASP A 28 -7.31 15.23 -8.96
CA ASP A 28 -7.66 15.44 -10.38
C ASP A 28 -8.01 14.13 -11.09
N PHE A 29 -7.32 13.03 -10.76
CA PHE A 29 -7.55 11.70 -11.35
C PHE A 29 -8.96 11.15 -11.07
N THR A 30 -9.52 11.45 -9.89
CA THR A 30 -10.87 11.02 -9.52
C THR A 30 -11.93 12.11 -9.74
N GLY A 31 -11.58 13.21 -10.40
CA GLY A 31 -12.46 14.37 -10.55
C GLY A 31 -12.90 14.95 -9.20
N TYR A 32 -12.00 14.94 -8.21
CA TYR A 32 -12.26 15.35 -6.82
C TYR A 32 -13.37 14.55 -6.11
N GLN A 33 -13.72 13.38 -6.62
CA GLN A 33 -14.60 12.43 -5.92
C GLN A 33 -13.77 11.51 -5.00
N GLY A 34 -14.36 11.05 -3.90
CA GLY A 34 -13.62 10.23 -2.94
C GLY A 34 -14.13 10.30 -1.52
N THR A 35 -13.98 9.20 -0.78
CA THR A 35 -14.15 9.15 0.67
C THR A 35 -12.98 9.76 1.42
N SER A 36 -11.80 9.81 0.79
CA SER A 36 -10.56 10.30 1.39
C SER A 36 -10.03 11.57 0.71
N ILE A 37 -9.39 12.45 1.48
CA ILE A 37 -8.60 13.57 0.94
C ILE A 37 -7.14 13.14 0.70
N ALA A 38 -6.41 13.88 -0.15
CA ALA A 38 -5.02 13.61 -0.49
C ALA A 38 -4.09 13.44 0.73
N ARG A 39 -4.34 14.20 1.81
CA ARG A 39 -3.58 14.08 3.07
C ARG A 39 -3.74 12.70 3.73
N GLN A 40 -4.95 12.16 3.78
CA GLN A 40 -5.23 10.86 4.39
C GLN A 40 -4.64 9.73 3.55
N ALA A 41 -4.75 9.82 2.22
CA ALA A 41 -4.09 8.91 1.30
C ALA A 41 -2.56 8.92 1.50
N GLY A 42 -1.96 10.11 1.59
CA GLY A 42 -0.52 10.28 1.83
C GLY A 42 -0.06 9.69 3.16
N GLN A 43 -0.87 9.76 4.21
CA GLN A 43 -0.57 9.11 5.50
C GLN A 43 -0.49 7.59 5.36
N ARG A 44 -1.44 6.96 4.64
CA ARG A 44 -1.41 5.52 4.35
C ARG A 44 -0.17 5.12 3.56
N ILE A 45 0.15 5.84 2.48
CA ILE A 45 1.36 5.56 1.68
C ILE A 45 2.63 5.71 2.53
N THR A 46 2.73 6.78 3.32
CA THR A 46 3.90 7.04 4.18
C THR A 46 4.09 5.97 5.24
N LYS A 47 3.00 5.49 5.86
CA LYS A 47 3.04 4.40 6.84
C LYS A 47 3.76 3.16 6.28
N TYR A 48 3.41 2.76 5.06
CA TYR A 48 4.00 1.58 4.42
C TYR A 48 5.37 1.83 3.79
N ALA A 49 5.72 3.08 3.50
CA ALA A 49 7.08 3.44 3.08
C ALA A 49 8.10 3.39 4.23
N LEU A 50 7.63 3.53 5.48
CA LEU A 50 8.46 3.57 6.69
C LEU A 50 8.37 2.30 7.54
N ILE A 51 7.90 1.19 6.96
CA ILE A 51 7.81 -0.10 7.66
C ILE A 51 9.18 -0.63 8.06
N ASP A 52 9.18 -1.40 9.14
CA ASP A 52 10.37 -2.07 9.62
C ASP A 52 10.75 -3.30 8.78
N GLN A 53 11.88 -3.90 9.12
CA GLN A 53 12.36 -5.13 8.49
C GLN A 53 11.58 -6.38 8.92
N ALA A 54 10.77 -6.32 9.99
CA ALA A 54 9.93 -7.44 10.43
C ALA A 54 8.65 -7.55 9.59
N THR A 55 8.23 -6.46 8.94
CA THR A 55 7.03 -6.42 8.11
C THR A 55 7.17 -7.36 6.89
N PRO A 56 6.11 -8.12 6.54
CA PRO A 56 6.10 -8.97 5.36
C PRO A 56 6.33 -8.20 4.06
N SER A 57 6.95 -8.87 3.09
CA SER A 57 7.15 -8.39 1.73
C SER A 57 6.22 -9.17 0.78
N GLY A 58 5.82 -8.56 -0.33
CA GLY A 58 4.91 -9.16 -1.31
C GLY A 58 3.44 -9.10 -0.90
N GLN A 59 3.04 -8.15 -0.08
CA GLN A 59 1.65 -7.91 0.34
C GLN A 59 0.98 -6.82 -0.49
N PHE A 60 -0.35 -6.82 -0.48
CA PHE A 60 -1.18 -5.72 -0.96
C PHE A 60 -1.97 -5.14 0.22
N PHE A 61 -1.78 -3.87 0.54
CA PHE A 61 -2.45 -3.19 1.64
C PHE A 61 -3.55 -2.24 1.15
N GLY A 62 -4.68 -2.19 1.85
CA GLY A 62 -5.84 -1.37 1.47
C GLY A 62 -6.74 -1.00 2.66
N GLU A 63 -6.18 -0.26 3.62
CA GLU A 63 -6.80 0.03 4.92
C GLU A 63 -8.18 0.70 4.85
N GLU A 64 -8.49 1.45 3.78
CA GLU A 64 -9.80 2.09 3.64
C GLU A 64 -10.93 1.06 3.45
N TYR A 65 -10.64 -0.03 2.74
CA TYR A 65 -11.64 -1.06 2.41
C TYR A 65 -11.52 -2.29 3.31
N PHE A 66 -10.34 -2.53 3.87
CA PHE A 66 -10.05 -3.65 4.74
C PHE A 66 -9.46 -3.12 6.06
N PRO A 67 -10.30 -2.88 7.08
CA PRO A 67 -9.81 -2.38 8.36
C PRO A 67 -9.07 -3.46 9.17
N ASP A 68 -9.49 -4.73 9.08
CA ASP A 68 -8.79 -5.90 9.66
C ASP A 68 -9.20 -7.20 8.94
N PRO A 69 -8.26 -8.00 8.37
CA PRO A 69 -6.84 -7.68 8.19
C PRO A 69 -6.67 -6.57 7.15
N THR A 70 -5.69 -5.68 7.34
CA THR A 70 -5.41 -4.55 6.41
C THR A 70 -4.88 -4.97 5.03
N THR A 71 -4.70 -6.28 4.83
CA THR A 71 -4.23 -6.88 3.59
C THR A 71 -5.38 -7.25 2.67
N CYS A 72 -5.32 -6.77 1.44
CA CYS A 72 -6.18 -7.21 0.35
C CYS A 72 -5.65 -8.53 -0.23
N PRO A 73 -6.54 -9.44 -0.67
CA PRO A 73 -6.12 -10.55 -1.52
C PRO A 73 -5.55 -10.04 -2.85
N TRP A 74 -4.59 -10.78 -3.40
CA TRP A 74 -4.02 -10.54 -4.73
C TRP A 74 -4.93 -10.97 -5.86
#